data_AF-A0A318AG30-F1
#
_entry.id   AF-A0A318AG30-F1
#
_cell.length_a   1.000
_cell.length_b   1.000
_cell.length_c   1.000
_cell.angle_alpha   90.00
_cell.angle_beta   90.00
_cell.angle_gamma   90.00
#
_symmetry.space_group_name_H-M   'P 1'
#
loop_
_entity.id
_entity.type
_entity.pdbx_description
1 polymer ?
#
loop_
_entity_poly.entity_id
_entity_poly.type
_entity_poly.pdbx_seq_one_letter_code
_entity_poly.pdbx_strand_id
1 'polypeptide(L)' 'MTRWLAMPRGINVGKSNRVPMAELRTTLAGAGFEAVVTIGQSGNVIVTGGDS' A
#
# COMPACT_ATOMS: atom_id res chain seq x y z
N MET A 1 0.73 10.38 -15.20
CA MET A 1 0.46 10.10 -13.78
C MET A 1 -0.81 9.32 -13.71
N THR A 2 -0.71 8.06 -13.28
CA THR A 2 -1.81 7.11 -13.24
C THR A 2 -2.04 6.68 -11.80
N ARG A 3 -3.30 6.53 -11.43
CA ARG A 3 -3.71 6.17 -10.08
C ARG A 3 -4.08 4.70 -10.07
N TRP A 4 -3.41 3.93 -9.21
CA TRP A 4 -3.60 2.49 -9.10
C TRP A 4 -4.19 2.10 -7.75
N LEU A 5 -4.93 1.00 -7.77
CA LEU A 5 -5.36 0.28 -6.58
C LEU A 5 -4.56 -1.03 -6.51
N ALA A 6 -3.69 -1.15 -5.51
CA ALA A 6 -3.02 -2.41 -5.21
C ALA A 6 -3.77 -3.14 -4.09
N MET A 7 -4.00 -4.45 -4.28
CA MET A 7 -4.80 -5.28 -3.38
C MET A 7 -3.99 -6.51 -2.92
N PRO A 8 -3.07 -6.34 -1.94
CA PRO A 8 -2.35 -7.45 -1.34
C PRO A 8 -3.32 -8.47 -0.74
N ARG A 9 -2.97 -9.76 -0.83
CA ARG A 9 -3.77 -10.86 -0.28
C ARG A 9 -3.01 -11.50 0.88
N GLY A 10 -3.74 -11.99 1.88
CA GLY A 10 -3.16 -12.79 2.95
C GLY A 10 -2.27 -12.03 3.95
N ILE A 11 -2.37 -10.69 3.99
CA ILE A 11 -1.72 -9.88 5.03
C ILE A 11 -2.72 -9.54 6.13
N ASN A 12 -2.23 -9.34 7.35
CA ASN A 12 -3.01 -8.94 8.53
C ASN A 12 -4.20 -9.85 8.88
N VAL A 13 -4.23 -11.06 8.32
CA VAL A 13 -5.20 -12.12 8.67
C VAL A 13 -4.61 -13.05 9.72
N GLY A 14 -5.39 -13.39 10.75
CA GLY A 14 -4.91 -14.25 11.84
C GLY A 14 -3.69 -13.66 12.55
N LYS A 15 -2.68 -14.48 12.88
CA LYS A 15 -1.43 -14.04 13.54
C LYS A 15 -0.23 -13.90 12.59
N SER A 16 -0.41 -14.16 11.29
CA SER A 16 0.68 -14.19 10.31
C SER A 16 0.72 -12.93 9.46
N ASN A 17 1.83 -12.72 8.73
CA ASN A 17 2.01 -11.67 7.73
C ASN A 17 1.52 -10.29 8.19
N ARG A 18 1.98 -9.87 9.39
CA ARG A 18 1.63 -8.57 9.95
C ARG A 18 2.36 -7.48 9.19
N VAL A 19 1.59 -6.58 8.60
CA VAL A 19 2.07 -5.41 7.86
C VAL A 19 1.49 -4.17 8.52
N PRO A 20 2.29 -3.39 9.24
CA PRO A 20 1.87 -2.11 9.78
C PRO A 20 1.54 -1.14 8.64
N MET A 21 0.34 -0.56 8.63
CA MET A 21 -0.08 0.37 7.57
C MET A 21 0.78 1.65 7.52
N ALA A 22 1.33 2.09 8.66
CA ALA A 22 2.25 3.22 8.68
C ALA A 22 3.55 2.91 7.91
N GLU A 23 4.14 1.75 8.17
CA GLU A 23 5.36 1.30 7.49
C GLU A 23 5.11 1.05 6.00
N LEU A 24 3.98 0.42 5.64
CA LEU A 24 3.59 0.23 4.24
C LEU A 24 3.51 1.56 3.48
N ARG A 25 2.93 2.60 4.08
CA ARG A 25 2.86 3.93 3.46
C ARG A 25 4.25 4.54 3.27
N THR A 26 5.09 4.50 4.30
CA THR A 26 6.46 5.02 4.25
C THR A 26 7.28 4.32 3.18
N THR A 27 7.19 2.99 3.09
CA THR A 27 7.91 2.19 2.10
C THR A 27 7.47 2.53 0.67
N LEU A 28 6.16 2.65 0.41
CA LEU A 28 5.66 3.02 -0.91
C LEU A 28 6.06 4.45 -1.30
N ALA A 29 6.01 5.39 -0.35
CA ALA A 29 6.49 6.75 -0.59
C ALA A 29 8.00 6.78 -0.89
N GLY A 30 8.80 6.02 -0.14
CA GLY A 30 10.24 5.88 -0.39
C GLY A 30 10.58 5.21 -1.72
N ALA A 31 9.65 4.40 -2.28
CA ALA A 31 9.77 3.81 -3.60
C ALA A 31 9.37 4.76 -4.75
N GLY A 32 8.97 6.00 -4.45
CA GLY A 32 8.60 7.01 -5.44
C GLY A 32 7.11 7.05 -5.79
N PHE A 33 6.26 6.31 -5.08
CA PHE A 33 4.81 6.47 -5.22
C PHE A 33 4.31 7.70 -4.46
N GLU A 34 3.40 8.43 -5.08
CA GLU A 34 2.77 9.60 -4.50
C GLU A 34 1.35 9.29 -4.02
N ALA A 35 0.77 10.20 -3.23
CA ALA A 35 -0.61 10.12 -2.75
C ALA A 35 -0.99 8.76 -2.13
N VAL A 36 -0.05 8.16 -1.36
CA VAL A 36 -0.22 6.82 -0.78
C VAL A 36 -1.28 6.81 0.31
N VAL A 37 -2.37 6.06 0.09
CA VAL A 37 -3.50 5.94 1.03
C VAL A 37 -3.82 4.47 1.27
N THR A 38 -3.74 4.02 2.52
CA THR A 38 -4.17 2.68 2.94
C THR A 38 -5.64 2.68 3.36
N ILE A 39 -6.38 1.64 2.96
CA ILE A 39 -7.79 1.44 3.29
C ILE A 39 -7.91 0.36 4.37
N GLY A 40 -8.25 0.76 5.59
CA GLY A 40 -8.41 -0.15 6.72
C GLY A 40 -7.10 -0.90 7.07
N GLN A 41 -7.22 -2.18 7.44
CA GLN A 41 -6.09 -3.04 7.82
C GLN A 41 -5.78 -4.14 6.79
N SER A 42 -6.53 -4.23 5.69
CA SER A 42 -6.33 -5.28 4.68
C SER A 42 -5.11 -5.07 3.80
N GLY A 43 -4.48 -3.90 3.87
CA GLY A 43 -3.35 -3.52 3.00
C GLY A 43 -3.74 -3.03 1.62
N ASN A 44 -5.04 -2.91 1.32
CA ASN A 44 -5.48 -2.26 0.10
C ASN A 44 -4.97 -0.83 0.08
N VAL A 45 -4.27 -0.45 -0.99
CA VAL A 45 -3.57 0.84 -1.07
C VAL A 45 -3.83 1.50 -2.41
N ILE A 46 -4.12 2.79 -2.35
CA ILE A 46 -4.18 3.66 -3.52
C ILE A 46 -2.83 4.38 -3.62
N VAL A 47 -2.25 4.39 -4.82
CA VAL A 47 -1.00 5.09 -5.13
C VAL A 47 -1.13 5.82 -6.46
N THR A 48 -0.35 6.88 -6.62
CA THR A 48 -0.15 7.58 -7.90
C THR A 48 1.30 7.38 -8.34
N GLY A 49 1.54 7.11 -9.61
CA GLY A 49 2.89 7.14 -10.18
C GLY A 49 2.92 7.35 -11.68
N GLY A 50 4.13 7.38 -12.25
CA GLY A 50 4.35 7.62 -13.67
C GLY A 50 3.97 6.40 -14.53
N ASP A 51 3.29 6.64 -15.66
CA ASP A 51 3.33 5.70 -16.77
C ASP A 51 4.71 5.85 -17.40
N SER A 52 5.54 4.81 -17.31
CA SER A 52 6.71 4.66 -18.16
C SER A 52 6.30 4.16 -19.54
#